data_AF-A0A6M3M701-F1
#
_entry.id   AF-A0A6M3M701-F1
#
_cell.length_a   1.000
_cell.length_b   1.000
_cell.length_c   1.000
_cell.angle_alpha   90.00
_cell.angle_beta   90.00
_cell.angle_gamma   90.00
#
_symmetry.space_group_name_H-M   'P 1'
#
loop_
_entity.id
_entity.type
_entity.pdbx_description
1 polymer ?
#
loop_
_entity_poly.entity_id
_entity_poly.type
_entity_poly.pdbx_seq_one_letter_code
_entity_poly.pdbx_strand_id
1 'polypeptide(L)'
;MVKQILLLFEFKLISKDNEKIQNRQGKYFLSPKYKSFEKLIRDTAFFQMRSMSFEPFSKDANLHMNIHAYFKTKVHADLFNLPKSLADALQNVIYPNDKQIKSGTISIQENADRNYFTMFIKTI
;
A
#
# COMPACT_ATOMS: atom_id res chain seq x y z
N MET A 1 -18.51 -10.09 -13.13
CA MET A 1 -17.35 -9.64 -13.93
C MET A 1 -16.19 -9.44 -12.97
N VAL A 2 -15.03 -10.06 -13.24
CA VAL A 2 -13.86 -9.93 -12.38
C VAL A 2 -13.21 -8.58 -12.65
N LYS A 3 -13.22 -7.69 -11.66
CA LYS A 3 -12.53 -6.39 -11.75
C LYS A 3 -11.12 -6.56 -11.21
N GLN A 4 -10.13 -6.02 -11.92
CA GLN A 4 -8.73 -6.09 -11.54
C GLN A 4 -8.03 -4.76 -11.79
N ILE A 5 -7.16 -4.37 -10.87
CA ILE A 5 -6.43 -3.10 -10.91
C ILE A 5 -4.96 -3.38 -10.60
N LEU A 6 -4.08 -2.88 -11.46
CA LEU A 6 -2.63 -2.90 -11.26
C LEU A 6 -2.16 -1.46 -11.07
N LEU A 7 -1.42 -1.21 -9.98
CA LEU A 7 -0.81 0.08 -9.68
C LEU A 7 0.70 -0.09 -9.54
N LEU A 8 1.45 0.89 -10.05
CA LEU A 8 2.89 1.02 -9.92
C LEU A 8 3.24 2.23 -9.05
N PHE A 9 4.16 2.05 -8.12
CA PHE A 9 4.65 3.11 -7.25
C PHE A 9 6.16 3.17 -7.36
N GLU A 10 6.68 4.22 -8.00
CA GLU A 10 8.12 4.40 -8.27
C GLU A 10 8.89 4.94 -7.05
N PHE A 11 8.62 4.40 -5.87
CA PHE A 11 9.27 4.75 -4.63
C PHE A 11 9.29 3.58 -3.64
N LYS A 12 10.10 3.70 -2.59
CA LYS A 12 10.27 2.65 -1.57
C LYS A 12 9.01 2.47 -0.72
N LEU A 13 8.52 1.24 -0.57
CA LEU A 13 7.49 0.88 0.40
C LEU A 13 8.05 0.96 1.83
N ILE A 14 7.37 1.67 2.74
CA ILE A 14 7.77 1.79 4.15
C ILE A 14 6.69 1.22 5.08
N SER A 15 7.11 0.78 6.28
CA SER A 15 6.23 0.21 7.31
C SER A 15 5.72 1.28 8.27
N LYS A 16 4.43 1.21 8.61
CA LYS A 16 3.74 2.04 9.61
C LYS A 16 4.33 1.87 10.99
N ASP A 17 4.60 0.62 11.38
CA ASP A 17 5.02 0.27 12.74
C ASP A 17 6.42 0.83 13.05
N ASN A 18 7.30 0.93 12.05
CA ASN A 18 8.64 1.48 12.19
C ASN A 18 8.67 3.02 12.26
N GLU A 19 7.54 3.67 11.97
CA GLU A 19 7.41 5.13 11.89
C GLU A 19 6.55 5.71 13.04
N LYS A 20 6.22 4.87 14.03
CA LYS A 20 5.54 5.28 15.26
C LYS A 20 6.52 6.00 16.19
N ILE A 21 6.15 7.20 16.61
CA ILE A 21 6.89 8.02 17.57
C ILE A 21 6.08 8.10 18.85
N GLN A 22 6.71 7.80 19.99
CA GLN A 22 6.09 7.94 21.30
C GLN A 22 6.33 9.35 21.85
N ASN A 23 5.27 10.03 22.30
CA ASN A 23 5.43 11.30 23.01
C ASN A 23 5.83 11.07 24.48
N ARG A 24 6.14 12.16 25.21
CA ARG A 24 6.47 12.11 26.64
C ARG A 24 5.36 11.53 27.54
N GLN A 25 4.12 11.43 27.04
CA GLN A 25 2.95 10.90 27.75
C GLN A 25 2.66 9.43 27.38
N GLY A 26 3.56 8.79 26.63
CA GLY A 26 3.42 7.41 26.21
C GLY A 26 2.47 7.17 25.01
N LYS A 27 1.87 8.22 24.43
CA LYS A 27 0.98 8.12 23.26
C LYS A 27 1.80 7.98 21.97
N TYR A 28 1.40 7.06 21.10
CA TYR A 28 2.02 6.85 19.79
C TYR A 28 1.39 7.71 18.70
N PHE A 29 2.24 8.34 17.89
CA PHE A 29 1.85 9.14 16.73
C PHE A 29 2.63 8.66 15.51
N LEU A 30 2.05 8.85 14.33
CA LEU A 30 2.75 8.61 13.07
C LEU A 30 3.67 9.79 12.77
N SER A 31 4.89 9.49 12.33
CA SER A 31 5.85 10.50 11.89
C SER A 31 5.29 11.36 10.74
N PRO A 32 5.66 12.66 10.64
CA PRO A 32 5.30 13.49 9.49
C PRO A 32 5.75 12.90 8.15
N LYS A 33 6.90 12.20 8.17
CA LYS A 33 7.43 11.44 7.03
C LYS A 33 6.44 10.36 6.57
N TYR A 34 5.89 9.59 7.51
CA TYR A 34 4.92 8.56 7.19
C TYR A 34 3.60 9.13 6.66
N LYS A 35 3.10 10.23 7.24
CA LYS A 35 1.92 10.92 6.70
C LYS A 35 2.13 11.41 5.26
N SER A 36 3.33 11.92 4.97
CA SER A 36 3.70 12.34 3.61
C SER A 36 3.74 11.16 2.64
N PHE A 37 4.22 10.01 3.11
CA PHE A 37 4.22 8.76 2.36
C PHE A 37 2.80 8.23 2.08
N GLU A 38 1.90 8.21 3.06
CA GLU A 38 0.50 7.81 2.85
C GLU A 38 -0.18 8.71 1.81
N LYS A 39 0.04 10.03 1.91
CA LYS A 39 -0.45 10.98 0.90
C LYS A 39 0.11 10.67 -0.48
N LEU A 40 1.40 10.37 -0.59
CA LEU A 40 2.04 10.05 -1.86
C LEU A 40 1.44 8.78 -2.49
N ILE A 41 1.22 7.71 -1.72
CA ILE A 41 0.51 6.51 -2.20
C ILE A 41 -0.87 6.89 -2.72
N ARG A 42 -1.64 7.59 -1.89
CA ARG A 42 -3.03 7.93 -2.19
C ARG A 42 -3.15 8.72 -3.48
N ASP A 43 -2.33 9.75 -3.63
CA ASP A 43 -2.34 10.64 -4.78
C ASP A 43 -1.85 9.90 -6.05
N THR A 44 -0.82 9.06 -5.91
CA THR A 44 -0.28 8.24 -7.02
C THR A 44 -1.29 7.20 -7.50
N ALA A 45 -2.00 6.55 -6.57
CA ALA A 45 -3.07 5.61 -6.87
C ALA A 45 -4.26 6.31 -7.54
N PHE A 46 -4.71 7.43 -6.99
CA PHE A 46 -5.80 8.22 -7.56
C PHE A 46 -5.49 8.68 -8.99
N PHE A 47 -4.28 9.18 -9.24
CA PHE A 47 -3.86 9.60 -10.58
C PHE A 47 -3.88 8.43 -11.58
N GLN A 48 -3.33 7.26 -11.20
CA GLN A 48 -3.34 6.06 -12.02
C GLN A 48 -4.75 5.53 -12.29
N MET A 49 -5.63 5.53 -11.29
CA MET A 49 -7.03 5.14 -11.45
C MET A 49 -7.74 6.03 -12.46
N ARG A 50 -7.55 7.34 -12.34
CA ARG A 50 -8.14 8.33 -13.26
C ARG A 50 -7.60 8.16 -14.68
N SER A 51 -6.29 7.94 -14.86
CA SER A 51 -5.70 7.76 -16.19
C SER A 51 -6.17 6.47 -16.87
N MET A 52 -6.45 5.42 -16.09
CA MET A 52 -7.03 4.16 -16.58
C MET A 52 -8.56 4.18 -16.70
N SER A 53 -9.22 5.29 -16.35
CA SER A 53 -10.69 5.37 -16.24
C SER A 53 -11.30 4.28 -15.37
N PHE A 54 -10.61 3.89 -14.30
CA PHE A 54 -11.09 2.90 -13.34
C PHE A 54 -11.83 3.57 -12.19
N GLU A 55 -13.02 3.05 -11.91
CA GLU A 55 -13.75 3.36 -10.69
C GLU A 55 -13.16 2.59 -9.49
N PRO A 56 -13.43 3.00 -8.24
CA PRO A 56 -13.16 2.19 -7.06
C PRO A 56 -13.92 0.85 -7.05
N PHE A 57 -13.52 -0.11 -6.22
CA PHE A 57 -14.31 -1.32 -5.97
C PHE A 57 -15.57 -0.98 -5.18
N SER A 58 -16.65 -1.74 -5.41
CA SER A 58 -17.88 -1.60 -4.62
C SER A 58 -17.64 -2.00 -3.16
N LYS A 59 -18.47 -1.49 -2.24
CA LYS A 59 -18.40 -1.77 -0.80
C LYS A 59 -18.59 -3.25 -0.43
N ASP A 60 -19.29 -4.01 -1.29
CA ASP A 60 -19.66 -5.41 -1.05
C ASP A 60 -18.67 -6.39 -1.72
N ALA A 61 -17.64 -5.88 -2.40
CA ALA A 61 -16.64 -6.71 -3.06
C ALA A 61 -15.70 -7.37 -2.04
N ASN A 62 -15.44 -8.67 -2.23
CA ASN A 62 -14.34 -9.39 -1.59
C ASN A 62 -13.09 -9.27 -2.45
N LEU A 63 -11.96 -8.89 -1.86
CA LEU A 63 -10.75 -8.52 -2.58
C LEU A 63 -9.58 -9.45 -2.25
N HIS A 64 -8.76 -9.73 -3.25
CA HIS A 64 -7.44 -10.36 -3.12
C HIS A 64 -6.37 -9.35 -3.53
N MET A 65 -5.34 -9.18 -2.70
CA MET A 65 -4.26 -8.19 -2.91
C MET A 65 -2.89 -8.86 -3.05
N ASN A 66 -2.17 -8.57 -4.13
CA ASN A 66 -0.79 -8.99 -4.35
C ASN A 66 0.13 -7.78 -4.33
N ILE A 67 1.16 -7.81 -3.50
CA ILE A 67 2.16 -6.75 -3.35
C ILE A 67 3.53 -7.33 -3.71
N HIS A 68 4.21 -6.69 -4.65
CA HIS A 68 5.60 -7.02 -4.97
C HIS A 68 6.45 -5.78 -4.70
N ALA A 69 7.31 -5.86 -3.69
CA ALA A 69 8.19 -4.76 -3.29
C ALA A 69 9.63 -5.03 -3.70
N TYR A 70 10.26 -4.06 -4.35
CA TYR A 70 11.62 -4.13 -4.85
C TYR A 70 12.47 -3.12 -4.10
N PHE A 71 13.55 -3.59 -3.48
CA PHE A 71 14.46 -2.76 -2.69
C PHE A 71 15.87 -2.81 -3.28
N LYS A 72 16.49 -1.63 -3.39
CA LYS A 72 17.88 -1.50 -3.86
C LYS A 72 18.89 -2.14 -2.91
N THR A 73 18.54 -2.24 -1.64
CA THR A 73 19.39 -2.82 -0.59
C THR A 73 18.58 -3.82 0.24
N LYS A 74 19.26 -4.58 1.09
CA LYS A 74 18.63 -5.48 2.09
C LYS A 74 17.96 -4.73 3.24
N VAL A 75 18.02 -3.39 3.26
CA VAL A 75 17.46 -2.58 4.35
C VAL A 75 16.00 -2.26 4.05
N HIS A 76 15.10 -3.07 4.58
CA HIS A 76 13.65 -2.86 4.53
C HIS A 76 13.00 -3.29 5.85
N ALA A 77 11.72 -2.94 6.02
CA ALA A 77 10.96 -3.40 7.18
C ALA A 77 10.51 -4.86 6.98
N ASP A 78 10.04 -5.48 8.06
CA ASP A 78 9.52 -6.84 8.02
C ASP A 78 8.41 -6.99 7.00
N LEU A 79 8.44 -8.11 6.26
CA LEU A 79 7.51 -8.44 5.20
C LEU A 79 6.04 -8.25 5.61
N PHE A 80 5.65 -8.71 6.80
CA PHE A 80 4.27 -8.64 7.28
C PHE A 80 3.83 -7.26 7.76
N ASN A 81 4.76 -6.32 7.96
CA ASN A 81 4.44 -4.96 8.38
C ASN A 81 4.23 -4.00 7.20
N LEU A 82 4.78 -4.32 6.03
CA LEU A 82 4.65 -3.50 4.82
C LEU A 82 3.21 -3.36 4.29
N PRO A 83 2.36 -4.42 4.24
CA PRO A 83 1.02 -4.31 3.66
C PRO A 83 0.11 -3.35 4.40
N LYS A 84 0.24 -3.22 5.73
CA LYS A 84 -0.63 -2.37 6.54
C LYS A 84 -0.62 -0.92 6.06
N SER A 85 0.57 -0.42 5.74
CA SER A 85 0.74 0.96 5.26
C SER A 85 0.07 1.21 3.93
N LEU A 86 0.16 0.23 3.03
CA LEU A 86 -0.48 0.32 1.73
C LEU A 86 -2.00 0.21 1.85
N ALA A 87 -2.48 -0.73 2.67
CA ALA A 87 -3.90 -0.98 2.85
C ALA A 87 -4.64 0.25 3.40
N ASP A 88 -4.08 0.91 4.42
CA ASP A 88 -4.61 2.12 5.02
C ASP A 88 -4.64 3.29 4.02
N ALA A 89 -3.53 3.52 3.31
CA ALA A 89 -3.38 4.65 2.39
C ALA A 89 -4.33 4.60 1.18
N LEU A 90 -4.75 3.39 0.77
CA LEU A 90 -5.62 3.18 -0.38
C LEU A 90 -7.11 3.14 -0.04
N GLN A 91 -7.45 3.14 1.25
CA GLN A 91 -8.84 3.22 1.68
C GLN A 91 -9.47 4.53 1.19
N ASN A 92 -10.72 4.44 0.70
CA ASN A 92 -11.47 5.49 0.01
C ASN A 92 -10.89 5.96 -1.34
N VAL A 93 -9.83 5.32 -1.84
CA VAL A 93 -9.33 5.53 -3.22
C VAL A 93 -9.61 4.31 -4.08
N ILE A 94 -9.20 3.13 -3.60
CA ILE A 94 -9.35 1.88 -4.34
C ILE A 94 -10.57 1.12 -3.84
N TYR A 95 -10.80 1.09 -2.53
CA TYR A 95 -11.94 0.43 -1.90
C TYR A 95 -12.43 1.24 -0.70
N PRO A 96 -13.72 1.17 -0.34
CA PRO A 96 -14.25 1.86 0.84
C PRO A 96 -13.67 1.40 2.19
N ASN A 97 -13.36 0.12 2.33
CA ASN A 97 -12.95 -0.48 3.60
C ASN A 97 -11.89 -1.56 3.40
N ASP A 98 -10.79 -1.51 4.15
CA ASP A 98 -9.71 -2.49 4.10
C ASP A 98 -10.16 -3.91 4.52
N LYS A 99 -11.21 -4.03 5.34
CA LYS A 99 -11.86 -5.31 5.70
C LYS A 99 -12.40 -6.10 4.50
N GLN A 100 -12.48 -5.49 3.32
CA GLN A 100 -12.83 -6.15 2.07
C GLN A 100 -11.72 -7.06 1.56
N ILE A 101 -10.46 -6.83 1.95
CA ILE A 101 -9.32 -7.66 1.59
C ILE A 101 -9.39 -8.97 2.39
N LYS A 102 -9.73 -10.07 1.72
CA LYS A 102 -9.91 -11.40 2.36
C LYS A 102 -8.65 -12.26 2.31
N SER A 103 -7.77 -11.98 1.37
CA SER A 103 -6.53 -12.70 1.18
C SER A 103 -5.53 -11.82 0.45
N GLY A 104 -4.26 -12.17 0.56
CA GLY A 104 -3.23 -11.50 -0.20
C GLY A 104 -1.89 -12.21 -0.14
N THR A 105 -1.02 -11.82 -1.06
CA THR A 105 0.36 -12.27 -1.14
C THR A 105 1.26 -11.05 -1.09
N ILE A 106 2.35 -11.14 -0.36
CA ILE A 106 3.41 -10.14 -0.42
C ILE A 106 4.75 -10.82 -0.68
N SER A 107 5.54 -10.23 -1.57
CA SER A 107 6.92 -10.66 -1.81
C SER A 107 7.87 -9.47 -1.78
N ILE A 108 9.11 -9.75 -1.41
CA ILE A 108 10.21 -8.79 -1.44
C ILE A 108 11.29 -9.30 -2.37
N GLN A 109 11.79 -8.41 -3.22
CA GLN A 109 13.01 -8.61 -3.99
C GLN A 109 14.07 -7.62 -3.53
N GLU A 110 15.18 -8.16 -3.00
CA GLU A 110 16.34 -7.37 -2.58
C GLU A 110 17.33 -7.20 -3.73
N ASN A 111 18.23 -6.20 -3.61
CA ASN A 111 19.28 -5.89 -4.58
C ASN A 111 18.73 -5.60 -6.00
N ALA A 112 17.55 -4.98 -6.09
CA ALA A 112 17.01 -4.49 -7.34
C ALA A 112 17.73 -3.20 -7.80
N ASP A 113 17.57 -2.83 -9.07
CA ASP A 113 18.21 -1.61 -9.61
C ASP A 113 17.70 -0.31 -8.94
N ARG A 114 16.43 -0.31 -8.54
CA ARG A 114 15.74 0.83 -7.92
C ARG A 114 14.70 0.38 -6.90
N ASN A 115 14.30 1.31 -6.03
CA ASN A 115 13.20 1.08 -5.10
C ASN A 115 11.86 1.36 -5.79
N TYR A 116 10.97 0.39 -5.81
CA TYR A 116 9.60 0.55 -6.28
C TYR A 116 8.74 -0.57 -5.74
N PHE A 117 7.43 -0.47 -5.90
CA PHE A 117 6.55 -1.60 -5.67
C PHE A 117 5.36 -1.57 -6.63
N THR A 118 4.83 -2.76 -6.89
CA THR A 118 3.60 -2.93 -7.65
C THR A 118 2.55 -3.54 -6.74
N MET A 119 1.31 -3.12 -6.94
CA MET A 119 0.16 -3.71 -6.28
C MET A 119 -0.85 -4.14 -7.32
N PHE A 120 -1.27 -5.40 -7.24
CA PHE A 120 -2.38 -5.93 -8.00
C PHE A 120 -3.53 -6.26 -7.04
N ILE A 121 -4.74 -5.81 -7.35
CA ILE A 121 -5.93 -6.09 -6.56
C ILE A 121 -7.07 -6.53 -7.46
N LYS A 122 -7.78 -7.58 -7.06
CA LYS A 122 -8.91 -8.13 -7.82
C LYS A 122 -10.07 -8.55 -6.94
N THR A 123 -11.26 -8.60 -7.51
CA THR A 123 -12.41 -9.27 -6.89
C THR A 123 -12.20 -10.78 -6.84
N ILE A 124 -12.62 -11.41 -5.74
CA ILE A 124 -12.71 -12.86 -5.56
C ILE A 124 -14.12 -13.32 -5.93
#